data_AF-A0AA96HLS6-F1
#
_entry.id   AF-A0AA96HLS6-F1
#
_cell.length_a   1.000
_cell.length_b   1.000
_cell.length_c   1.000
_cell.angle_alpha   90.00
_cell.angle_beta   90.00
_cell.angle_gamma   90.00
#
_symmetry.space_group_name_H-M   'P 1'
#
loop_
_entity.id
_entity.type
_entity.pdbx_description
1 polymer ?
#
loop_
_entity_poly.entity_id
_entity_poly.type
_entity_poly.pdbx_seq_one_letter_code
_entity_poly.pdbx_strand_id
1 'polypeptide(L)'
;MKTHSIICVVFSSLLMMSCSASKDSPPPVVEAQPQITPCPEERPQFCTRDYRPVCAQKDTGIRCVTTPCNSYEYFTAGNACTACADEKVIGYTPGECQENTQEPS
;
A
#
# COMPACT_ATOMS: atom_id res chain seq x y z
N MET A 1 -24.96 44.20 37.70
CA MET A 1 -24.40 44.12 36.33
C MET A 1 -22.92 43.75 36.27
N LYS A 2 -22.12 43.92 37.35
CA LYS A 2 -20.67 43.62 37.36
C LYS A 2 -20.30 42.18 37.75
N THR A 3 -21.23 41.42 38.33
CA THR A 3 -21.04 40.02 38.76
C THR A 3 -21.21 39.02 37.62
N HIS A 4 -22.05 39.30 36.61
CA HIS A 4 -22.18 38.45 35.41
C HIS A 4 -20.93 38.44 34.54
N SER A 5 -20.21 39.57 34.45
CA SER A 5 -18.98 39.67 33.66
C SER A 5 -17.82 38.88 34.28
N ILE A 6 -17.80 38.73 35.60
CA ILE A 6 -16.77 37.95 36.32
C ILE A 6 -17.03 36.45 36.17
N ILE A 7 -18.30 36.02 36.21
CA ILE A 7 -18.68 34.60 36.08
C ILE A 7 -18.31 34.03 34.69
N CYS A 8 -18.45 34.81 33.61
CA CYS A 8 -18.05 34.37 32.27
C CYS A 8 -16.54 34.20 32.10
N VAL A 9 -15.73 35.04 32.75
CA VAL A 9 -14.26 34.99 32.63
C VAL A 9 -13.70 33.77 33.39
N VAL A 10 -14.31 33.39 34.50
CA VAL A 10 -13.88 32.22 35.30
C VAL A 10 -14.33 30.91 34.63
N PHE A 11 -15.44 30.91 33.88
CA PHE A 11 -15.91 29.73 33.15
C PHE A 11 -15.06 29.43 31.90
N SER A 12 -14.50 30.46 31.24
CA SER A 12 -13.64 30.29 30.07
C SER A 12 -12.22 29.79 30.39
N SER A 13 -11.71 29.96 31.61
CA SER A 13 -10.35 29.57 31.98
C SER A 13 -10.20 28.11 32.44
N LEU A 14 -11.30 27.37 32.64
CA LEU A 14 -11.28 25.99 33.11
C LEU A 14 -11.15 24.92 32.01
N LEU A 15 -10.97 25.31 30.74
CA LEU A 15 -10.95 24.40 29.58
C LEU A 15 -9.57 24.03 29.03
N MET A 16 -8.47 24.37 29.72
CA MET A 16 -7.10 24.01 29.28
C MET A 16 -6.49 22.91 30.14
N MET A 17 -7.06 21.70 30.09
CA MET A 17 -6.43 20.50 30.64
C MET A 17 -6.67 19.29 29.73
N SER A 18 -5.94 19.21 28.61
CA SER A 18 -5.51 18.01 27.87
C SER A 18 -4.76 18.47 26.61
N CYS A 19 -3.67 17.85 26.15
CA CYS A 19 -3.46 16.42 25.98
C CYS A 19 -2.15 15.93 26.61
N SER A 20 -2.21 14.76 27.26
CA SER A 20 -1.01 13.96 27.52
C SER A 20 -0.60 13.29 26.20
N ALA A 21 0.58 13.63 25.69
CA ALA A 21 1.15 12.97 24.53
C ALA A 21 1.65 11.57 24.96
N SER A 22 0.83 10.55 24.72
CA SER A 22 1.29 9.16 24.79
C SER A 22 2.43 8.99 23.78
N LYS A 23 3.64 8.74 24.30
CA LYS A 23 4.70 8.14 23.49
C LYS A 23 4.31 6.68 23.27
N ASP A 24 3.49 6.45 22.25
CA ASP A 24 3.48 5.16 21.61
C ASP A 24 4.86 4.95 21.01
N SER A 25 5.63 4.05 21.65
CA SER A 25 6.81 3.49 21.02
C SER A 25 6.39 2.99 19.64
N PRO A 26 7.12 3.33 18.56
CA PRO A 26 6.78 2.79 17.25
C PRO A 26 6.74 1.26 17.35
N PRO A 27 5.74 0.60 16.74
CA PRO A 27 5.74 -0.85 16.63
C PRO A 27 7.08 -1.29 16.03
N PRO A 28 7.55 -2.53 16.34
CA PRO A 28 8.76 -3.05 15.73
C PRO A 28 8.69 -2.80 14.22
N VAL A 29 9.73 -2.18 13.66
CA VAL A 29 9.84 -1.93 12.22
C VAL A 29 9.86 -3.31 11.56
N VAL A 30 8.69 -3.84 11.25
CA VAL A 30 8.53 -4.91 10.29
C VAL A 30 8.98 -4.27 8.99
N GLU A 31 10.12 -4.71 8.48
CA GLU A 31 10.63 -4.32 7.16
C GLU A 31 9.44 -4.36 6.20
N ALA A 32 9.04 -3.19 5.69
CA ALA A 32 7.87 -3.06 4.85
C ALA A 32 8.16 -3.80 3.54
N GLN A 33 7.80 -5.09 3.51
CA GLN A 33 7.75 -5.86 2.27
C GLN A 33 6.94 -5.02 1.28
N PRO A 34 7.39 -4.85 0.02
CA PRO A 34 6.66 -4.10 -0.97
C PRO A 34 5.22 -4.61 -0.97
N GLN A 35 4.27 -3.76 -0.58
CA GLN A 35 2.89 -4.18 -0.42
C GLN A 35 2.32 -4.38 -1.82
N ILE A 36 2.38 -5.61 -2.32
CA ILE A 36 1.80 -5.99 -3.61
C ILE A 36 0.29 -5.84 -3.48
N THR A 37 -0.30 -5.04 -4.37
CA THR A 37 -1.76 -4.92 -4.50
C THR A 37 -2.27 -6.15 -5.26
N PRO A 38 -3.12 -6.99 -4.65
CA PRO A 38 -3.60 -8.20 -5.31
C PRO A 38 -4.54 -7.85 -6.46
N CYS A 39 -4.53 -8.67 -7.51
CA CYS A 39 -5.56 -8.60 -8.54
C CYS A 39 -6.91 -9.12 -8.01
N PRO A 40 -8.04 -8.53 -8.43
CA PRO A 40 -9.36 -9.05 -8.07
C PRO A 40 -9.58 -10.45 -8.64
N GLU A 41 -10.42 -11.25 -7.98
CA GLU A 41 -10.79 -12.58 -8.47
C GLU A 41 -11.49 -12.49 -9.84
N GLU A 42 -12.45 -11.56 -9.98
CA GLU A 42 -13.10 -11.27 -11.26
C GLU A 42 -12.16 -10.46 -12.16
N ARG A 43 -11.73 -11.07 -13.29
CA ARG A 43 -10.78 -10.44 -14.20
C ARG A 43 -11.45 -9.46 -15.17
N PRO A 44 -10.94 -8.22 -15.30
CA PRO A 44 -11.48 -7.26 -16.23
C PRO A 44 -11.29 -7.76 -17.67
N GLN A 45 -12.37 -7.70 -18.46
CA GLN A 45 -12.34 -8.07 -19.89
C GLN A 45 -12.05 -6.87 -20.80
N PHE A 46 -12.27 -5.66 -20.30
CA PHE A 46 -12.08 -4.42 -21.02
C PHE A 46 -11.28 -3.44 -20.17
N CYS A 47 -10.24 -2.85 -20.77
CA CYS A 47 -9.39 -1.87 -20.13
C CYS A 47 -9.28 -0.61 -20.96
N THR A 48 -9.19 0.52 -20.27
CA THR A 48 -8.85 1.81 -20.88
C THR A 48 -7.38 1.82 -21.29
N ARG A 49 -7.04 2.67 -22.28
CA ARG A 49 -5.66 2.83 -22.78
C ARG A 49 -4.90 3.93 -22.04
N ASP A 50 -5.26 4.20 -20.79
CA ASP A 50 -4.55 5.15 -19.94
C ASP A 50 -3.19 4.58 -19.51
N TYR A 51 -2.15 5.40 -19.53
CA TYR A 51 -0.83 5.01 -19.08
C TYR A 51 -0.61 5.45 -17.63
N ARG A 52 -0.73 4.49 -16.71
CA ARG A 52 -0.46 4.61 -15.27
C ARG A 52 0.27 3.34 -14.84
N PRO A 53 1.58 3.23 -15.15
CA PRO A 53 2.26 1.95 -15.17
C PRO A 53 2.30 1.29 -13.80
N VAL A 54 2.32 -0.04 -13.82
CA VAL A 54 2.46 -0.89 -12.65
C VAL A 54 3.46 -2.00 -12.93
N CYS A 55 4.16 -2.47 -11.90
CA CYS A 55 5.01 -3.65 -11.97
C CYS A 55 4.17 -4.85 -11.56
N ALA A 56 3.77 -5.64 -12.56
CA ALA A 56 2.92 -6.80 -12.38
C ALA A 56 3.76 -8.01 -11.97
N GLN A 57 3.29 -8.80 -11.02
CA GLN A 57 3.86 -10.08 -10.60
C GLN A 57 3.01 -11.21 -11.16
N LYS A 58 3.63 -12.06 -11.98
CA LYS A 58 2.99 -13.18 -12.66
C LYS A 58 3.52 -14.50 -12.15
N ASP A 59 2.60 -15.39 -11.75
CA ASP A 59 2.95 -16.77 -11.40
C ASP A 59 3.32 -17.55 -12.66
N THR A 60 4.54 -18.09 -12.69
CA THR A 60 5.04 -18.90 -13.81
C THR A 60 4.50 -20.33 -13.75
N GLY A 61 3.93 -20.74 -12.61
CA GLY A 61 3.51 -22.12 -12.33
C GLY A 61 4.68 -23.03 -11.94
N ILE A 62 5.92 -22.54 -11.95
CA ILE A 62 7.10 -23.31 -11.61
C ILE A 62 7.15 -23.50 -10.09
N ARG A 63 7.42 -24.74 -9.65
CA ARG A 63 7.61 -25.11 -8.25
C ARG A 63 8.88 -25.95 -8.14
N CYS A 64 9.87 -25.45 -7.42
CA CYS A 64 11.17 -26.09 -7.30
C CYS A 64 11.36 -26.70 -5.91
N VAL A 65 12.19 -27.73 -5.82
CA VAL A 65 12.62 -28.32 -4.54
C VAL A 65 13.87 -27.62 -4.00
N THR A 66 14.63 -26.98 -4.88
CA THR A 66 15.89 -26.27 -4.58
C THR A 66 15.83 -24.84 -5.10
N THR A 67 16.63 -23.93 -4.53
CA THR A 67 16.77 -22.53 -4.95
C THR A 67 18.00 -22.33 -5.85
N PRO A 68 18.04 -21.28 -6.71
CA PRO A 68 16.97 -20.31 -6.99
C PRO A 68 15.76 -20.93 -7.70
N CYS A 69 14.57 -20.36 -7.49
CA CYS A 69 13.34 -20.84 -8.10
C CYS A 69 12.55 -19.68 -8.71
N ASN A 70 12.50 -19.68 -10.04
CA ASN A 70 11.79 -18.68 -10.83
C ASN A 70 10.27 -18.94 -10.83
N SER A 71 9.64 -18.86 -9.66
CA SER A 71 8.18 -19.03 -9.49
C SER A 71 7.39 -17.81 -9.95
N TYR A 72 8.06 -16.66 -10.08
CA TYR A 72 7.43 -15.39 -10.43
C TYR A 72 8.24 -14.62 -11.47
N GLU A 73 7.53 -14.05 -12.43
CA GLU A 73 8.05 -13.10 -13.40
C GLU A 73 7.48 -11.71 -13.11
N TYR A 74 8.28 -10.67 -13.30
CA TYR A 74 7.86 -9.29 -13.15
C TYR A 74 7.93 -8.55 -14.48
N PHE A 75 6.91 -7.78 -14.81
CA PHE A 75 6.89 -6.97 -16.02
C PHE A 75 6.09 -5.68 -15.83
N THR A 76 6.47 -4.64 -16.58
CA THR A 76 5.73 -3.37 -16.59
C THR A 76 4.47 -3.51 -17.43
N ALA A 77 3.31 -3.32 -16.81
CA ALA A 77 2.03 -3.18 -17.49
C ALA A 77 1.64 -1.70 -17.59
N GLY A 78 0.96 -1.32 -18.67
CA GLY A 78 0.57 0.08 -18.90
C GLY A 78 -0.39 0.65 -17.86
N ASN A 79 -1.20 -0.20 -17.23
CA ASN A 79 -2.02 0.12 -16.07
C ASN A 79 -2.44 -1.16 -15.31
N ALA A 80 -2.98 -0.97 -14.09
CA ALA A 80 -3.46 -2.06 -13.23
C ALA A 80 -4.55 -2.94 -13.89
N CYS A 81 -5.45 -2.35 -14.67
CA CYS A 81 -6.49 -3.12 -15.38
C CYS A 81 -5.85 -4.10 -16.37
N THR A 82 -4.92 -3.61 -17.19
CA THR A 82 -4.21 -4.40 -18.20
C THR A 82 -3.37 -5.48 -17.53
N ALA A 83 -2.74 -5.19 -16.38
CA ALA A 83 -2.03 -6.21 -15.59
C ALA A 83 -2.97 -7.32 -15.13
N CYS A 84 -4.07 -6.97 -14.46
CA CYS A 84 -4.98 -7.93 -13.86
C CYS A 84 -5.92 -8.62 -14.85
N ALA A 85 -5.92 -8.25 -16.13
CA ALA A 85 -6.63 -8.97 -17.18
C ALA A 85 -6.01 -10.37 -17.45
N ASP A 86 -4.71 -10.56 -17.17
CA ASP A 86 -4.06 -11.87 -17.26
C ASP A 86 -4.29 -12.66 -15.95
N GLU A 87 -4.98 -13.80 -16.05
CA GLU A 87 -5.29 -14.70 -14.92
C GLU A 87 -4.06 -15.17 -14.13
N LYS A 88 -2.88 -15.16 -14.73
CA LYS A 88 -1.63 -15.56 -14.07
C LYS A 88 -0.99 -14.44 -13.28
N VAL A 89 -1.41 -13.19 -13.48
CA VAL A 89 -0.97 -12.06 -12.66
C VAL A 89 -1.68 -12.13 -11.32
N ILE A 90 -0.89 -12.20 -10.25
CA ILE A 90 -1.39 -12.33 -8.88
C ILE A 90 -1.51 -10.97 -8.18
N GLY A 91 -0.75 -9.98 -8.65
CA GLY A 91 -0.82 -8.62 -8.14
C GLY A 91 0.17 -7.69 -8.82
N TYR A 92 0.26 -6.46 -8.32
CA TYR A 92 1.15 -5.44 -8.86
C TYR A 92 1.59 -4.44 -7.80
N THR A 93 2.64 -3.69 -8.10
CA THR A 93 3.04 -2.47 -7.36
C THR A 93 2.93 -1.24 -8.27
N PRO A 94 2.65 -0.04 -7.73
CA PRO A 94 2.61 1.18 -8.54
C PRO A 94 3.97 1.52 -9.16
N GLY A 95 3.97 2.00 -10.40
CA GLY A 95 5.18 2.38 -11.14
C GLY A 95 5.73 1.27 -12.02
N GLU A 96 6.69 1.59 -12.88
CA GLU A 96 7.35 0.60 -13.74
C GLU A 96 8.24 -0.33 -12.91
N CYS A 97 8.45 -1.56 -13.41
CA CYS A 97 9.41 -2.47 -12.78
C CYS A 97 10.81 -1.87 -12.82
N GLN A 98 11.54 -1.98 -11.71
CA GLN A 98 12.94 -1.59 -11.65
C GLN A 98 13.79 -2.74 -12.21
N GLU A 99 14.84 -2.43 -12.97
CA GLU A 99 15.70 -3.45 -13.60
C GLU A 99 16.37 -4.40 -12.57
N ASN A 100 16.44 -4.01 -11.31
CA ASN A 100 16.99 -4.79 -10.20
C ASN A 100 15.95 -5.61 -9.41
N THR A 101 14.69 -5.67 -9.86
CA THR A 101 13.63 -6.49 -9.21
C THR A 101 13.64 -7.95 -9.70
N GLN A 102 14.58 -8.31 -10.56
CA GLN A 102 14.86 -9.70 -10.90
C GLN A 102 15.52 -10.40 -9.69
N GLU A 103 14.66 -11.00 -8.86
CA GLU A 103 14.97 -12.04 -7.88
C GLU A 103 15.69 -11.59 -6.58
N PRO A 104 15.21 -12.01 -5.39
CA PRO A 104 15.99 -11.89 -4.16
C PRO A 104 17.24 -12.77 -4.26
N SER A 105 18.35 -12.26 -3.72
CA SER A 105 19.60 -13.03 -3.53
C SER A 105 19.46 -14.06 -2.41
#